data_AF-A0A540LFK2-F1
#
_entry.id   AF-A0A540LFK2-F1
#
_cell.length_a   1.000
_cell.length_b   1.000
_cell.length_c   1.000
_cell.angle_alpha   90.00
_cell.angle_beta   90.00
_cell.angle_gamma   90.00
#
_symmetry.space_group_name_H-M   'P 1'
#
loop_
_entity.id
_entity.type
_entity.pdbx_description
1 polymer ?
#
loop_
_entity_poly.entity_id
_entity_poly.type
_entity_poly.pdbx_seq_one_letter_code
_entity_poly.pdbx_strand_id
1 'polypeptide(L)' 'MIHEQQERMKKLKAEKFNQAISLLILIGGIRGMIRLLWETSLLDPDEGIPFRGLPILEFHKVLTAANPCGEPLP' A
#
# COMPACT_ATOMS: atom_id res chain seq x y z
N MET A 1 16.57 -1.21 -9.20
CA MET A 1 15.26 -1.11 -8.51
C MET A 1 14.11 -1.73 -9.31
N ILE A 2 13.82 -1.30 -10.55
CA ILE A 2 12.65 -1.87 -11.30
C ILE A 2 12.80 -3.37 -11.57
N HIS A 3 13.99 -3.83 -11.99
CA HIS A 3 14.23 -5.25 -12.27
C HIS A 3 14.04 -6.15 -11.04
N GLU A 4 14.46 -5.71 -9.86
CA GLU A 4 14.27 -6.42 -8.61
C GLU A 4 12.79 -6.59 -8.26
N GLN A 5 11.98 -5.54 -8.43
CA GLN A 5 10.53 -5.61 -8.21
C GLN A 5 9.85 -6.54 -9.22
N GLN A 6 10.29 -6.54 -10.48
CA GLN A 6 9.79 -7.49 -11.48
C GLN A 6 10.08 -8.95 -11.10
N GLU A 7 11.26 -9.25 -10.56
CA GLU A 7 11.58 -10.59 -10.08
C GLU A 7 10.76 -10.99 -8.86
N ARG A 8 10.54 -10.07 -7.92
CA ARG A 8 9.64 -10.28 -6.78
C ARG A 8 8.23 -10.63 -7.25
N MET A 9 7.71 -9.89 -8.23
CA MET A 9 6.40 -10.15 -8.83
C MET A 9 6.32 -11.50 -9.53
N LYS A 10 7.40 -11.94 -10.21
CA LYS A 10 7.47 -13.28 -10.81
C LYS A 10 7.41 -14.38 -9.74
N LYS A 11 8.10 -14.21 -8.60
CA LYS A 11 8.05 -15.16 -7.47
C LYS A 11 6.64 -15.23 -6.86
N LEU A 12 6.04 -14.07 -6.56
CA LEU A 12 4.68 -13.99 -6.01
C LEU A 12 3.62 -14.60 -6.93
N LYS A 13 3.77 -14.48 -8.25
CA LYS A 13 2.85 -15.14 -9.20
C LYS A 13 2.99 -16.66 -9.19
N ALA A 14 4.18 -17.19 -8.92
CA ALA A 14 4.40 -18.63 -8.80
C ALA A 14 3.74 -19.21 -7.53
N GLU A 15 3.67 -18.40 -6.48
CA GLU A 15 2.90 -18.69 -5.26
C GLU A 15 1.40 -18.56 -5.57
N LYS A 16 0.72 -19.68 -5.81
CA LYS A 16 -0.72 -19.67 -6.06
C LYS A 16 -1.48 -19.31 -4.80
N PHE A 17 -2.03 -18.09 -4.76
CA PHE A 17 -3.01 -17.69 -3.77
C PHE A 17 -4.41 -18.06 -4.26
N ASN A 18 -5.13 -18.88 -3.52
CA ASN A 18 -6.52 -19.24 -3.83
C ASN A 18 -7.41 -18.78 -2.67
N GLN A 19 -8.06 -17.62 -2.82
CA GLN A 19 -9.02 -17.12 -1.84
C GLN A 19 -10.43 -17.57 -2.24
N ALA A 20 -11.17 -18.19 -1.32
CA ALA A 20 -12.55 -18.59 -1.57
C ALA A 20 -13.44 -17.34 -1.74
N ILE A 21 -14.16 -17.25 -2.87
CA ILE A 21 -15.07 -16.15 -3.16
C ILE A 21 -16.50 -16.61 -2.89
N SER A 22 -17.21 -15.90 -2.02
CA SER A 22 -18.63 -16.14 -1.73
C SER A 22 -19.54 -15.25 -2.56
N LEU A 23 -20.74 -15.71 -2.88
CA LEU A 23 -21.74 -14.93 -3.63
C LEU A 23 -22.09 -13.60 -2.94
N LEU A 24 -22.09 -13.56 -1.61
CA LEU A 24 -22.30 -12.34 -0.82
C LEU A 24 -21.24 -11.28 -1.12
N ILE A 25 -19.97 -11.67 -1.27
CA ILE A 25 -18.87 -10.75 -1.60
C ILE A 25 -19.07 -10.17 -3.00
N LEU A 26 -19.48 -11.01 -3.96
CA LEU A 26 -19.77 -10.59 -5.34
C LEU A 26 -20.92 -9.58 -5.41
N ILE A 27 -22.04 -9.86 -4.73
CA ILE A 27 -23.21 -8.96 -4.70
C ILE A 27 -22.91 -7.69 -3.91
N GLY A 28 -22.14 -7.79 -2.82
CA GLY A 28 -21.75 -6.67 -1.97
C GLY A 28 -20.63 -5.78 -2.53
N GLY A 29 -20.32 -5.87 -3.83
CA GLY A 29 -19.32 -5.02 -4.46
C GLY A 29 -17.88 -5.33 -4.02
N ILE A 30 -17.56 -6.59 -3.73
CA ILE A 30 -16.20 -7.07 -3.42
C ILE A 30 -15.72 -6.58 -2.03
N ARG A 31 -16.65 -6.19 -1.15
CA ARG A 31 -16.33 -5.77 0.21
C ARG A 31 -15.62 -6.91 0.97
N GLY A 32 -14.43 -6.63 1.49
CA GLY A 32 -13.64 -7.58 2.29
C GLY A 32 -12.79 -8.57 1.49
N MET A 33 -12.75 -8.47 0.15
CA MET A 33 -11.89 -9.31 -0.68
C MET A 33 -10.65 -8.55 -1.14
N ILE A 34 -9.48 -9.19 -1.04
CA ILE A 34 -8.22 -8.64 -1.52
C ILE A 34 -8.13 -8.92 -3.02
N ARG A 35 -8.09 -7.86 -3.84
CA ARG A 35 -8.13 -7.98 -5.31
C ARG A 35 -7.00 -7.25 -6.02
N LEU A 36 -6.45 -6.21 -5.40
CA LEU A 36 -5.43 -5.35 -5.98
C LEU A 36 -4.16 -5.42 -5.14
N LEU A 37 -3.01 -5.44 -5.80
CA LEU A 37 -1.73 -5.20 -5.16
C LEU A 37 -1.45 -3.68 -5.20
N TRP A 38 -1.20 -3.09 -4.04
CA TRP A 38 -0.87 -1.67 -3.89
C TRP A 38 0.39 -1.55 -3.03
N GLU A 39 1.49 -1.09 -3.62
CA GLU A 39 2.81 -1.11 -2.97
C GLU A 39 3.17 0.21 -2.25
N THR A 40 2.46 1.30 -2.51
CA THR A 40 2.87 2.63 -2.05
C THR A 40 2.45 2.94 -0.62
N SER A 41 1.37 2.34 -0.14
CA SER A 41 0.86 2.51 1.21
C SER A 41 0.04 1.30 1.65
N LEU A 42 0.05 1.01 2.95
CA LEU A 42 -0.76 -0.05 3.54
C LEU A 42 -1.29 0.47 4.87
N LEU A 43 -2.61 0.57 5.03
CA LEU A 43 -3.22 1.06 6.26
C LEU A 43 -2.92 0.13 7.43
N ASP A 44 -2.24 0.66 8.44
CA ASP A 44 -2.07 0.05 9.75
C ASP A 44 -3.26 0.47 10.65
N PRO A 45 -3.91 -0.47 11.34
CA PRO A 45 -5.07 -0.16 12.19
C PRO A 45 -4.72 0.69 13.43
N ASP A 46 -3.48 0.64 13.92
CA ASP A 46 -3.05 1.34 15.13
C ASP A 46 -2.35 2.67 14.79
N GLU A 47 -1.47 2.66 13.78
CA GLU A 47 -0.63 3.81 13.43
C GLU A 47 -1.18 4.67 12.28
N GLY A 48 -2.19 4.18 11.55
CA GLY A 48 -2.77 4.85 10.40
C GLY A 48 -2.06 4.52 9.08
N ILE A 49 -2.00 5.46 8.15
CA ILE A 49 -1.48 5.19 6.78
C ILE A 49 -0.01 5.59 6.66
N PRO A 50 0.94 4.62 6.62
CA PRO A 50 2.31 4.87 6.22
C PRO A 50 2.47 5.04 4.70
N PHE A 51 3.43 5.87 4.30
CA PHE A 51 3.85 6.05 2.90
C PHE A 51 5.21 5.39 2.67
N ARG A 52 5.24 4.35 1.84
CA ARG A 52 6.44 3.51 1.60
C ARG A 52 7.13 3.04 2.89
N GLY A 53 6.33 2.79 3.94
CA GLY A 53 6.84 2.37 5.26
C GLY A 53 7.22 3.52 6.21
N LEU A 54 7.08 4.78 5.79
CA LEU A 54 7.28 5.94 6.67
C LEU A 54 5.94 6.37 7.28
N PRO A 55 5.82 6.46 8.61
CA PRO A 55 4.63 7.01 9.24
C PRO A 55 4.51 8.51 8.91
N ILE A 56 3.28 9.03 8.95
CA ILE A 56 2.99 10.44 8.58
C ILE A 56 3.86 11.45 9.36
N LEU A 57 4.14 11.15 10.64
CA LEU A 57 4.95 11.98 11.54
C LEU A 57 6.41 12.11 11.10
N GLU A 58 6.98 11.05 10.51
CA GLU A 58 8.33 11.08 9.96
C GLU A 58 8.35 11.67 8.56
N PHE A 59 7.27 11.48 7.80
CA PHE A 59 7.10 12.01 6.45
C PHE A 59 7.23 13.54 6.40
N HIS A 60 6.68 14.26 7.39
CA HIS A 60 6.83 15.72 7.53
C HIS A 60 8.27 16.19 7.77
N LYS A 61 9.14 15.34 8.33
CA LYS A 61 10.54 15.69 8.61
C LYS A 61 11.45 15.42 7.41
N VAL A 62 11.10 14.41 6.61
CA VAL A 62 11.90 13.97 5.45
C VAL A 62 11.59 14.82 4.21
N LEU A 63 10.33 15.21 4.03
CA LEU A 63 9.94 15.99 2.86
C LEU A 63 10.34 17.46 2.99
N THR A 64 10.83 18.01 1.89
CA THR A 64 11.16 19.43 1.78
C THR A 64 9.87 20.25 1.81
N ALA A 65 9.77 21.16 2.77
CA ALA A 65 8.73 22.16 2.78
C ALA A 65 9.13 23.37 1.93
N ALA A 66 8.15 24.05 1.32
CA ALA A 66 8.40 25.28 0.56
C ALA A 66 8.97 26.41 1.45
N ASN A 67 8.58 26.41 2.73
CA ASN A 67 9.00 27.38 3.74
C ASN A 67 9.53 26.62 4.98
N PRO A 68 10.44 27.21 5.78
CA PRO A 68 11.11 26.54 6.92
C PRO A 68 10.21 26.19 8.14
N CYS A 69 8.88 26.14 7.97
CA CYS A 69 7.87 25.62 8.91
C CYS A 69 6.54 25.33 8.17
N GLY A 70 6.59 25.11 6.85
CA GLY A 70 5.41 24.94 6.00
C GLY A 70 4.97 23.48 5.87
N GLU A 71 3.85 23.27 5.19
CA GLU A 71 3.41 21.93 4.79
C GLU A 71 4.42 21.30 3.81
N PRO A 72 4.62 19.98 3.87
CA PRO A 72 5.47 19.27 2.93
C PRO A 72 4.89 19.41 1.53
N LEU A 73 5.78 19.55 0.54
CA LEU A 73 5.34 19.60 -0.85
C LEU A 73 4.66 18.28 -1.26
N PRO A 74 3.59 18.36 -2.08
CA PRO A 74 2.86 17.18 -2.56
C PRO A 74 3.67 16.29 -3.50
#